data_AF-A0A7Y5JZT5-F1
#
_entry.id   AF-A0A7Y5JZT5-F1
#
_cell.length_a   1.000
_cell.length_b   1.000
_cell.length_c   1.000
_cell.angle_alpha   90.00
_cell.angle_beta   90.00
_cell.angle_gamma   90.00
#
_symmetry.space_group_name_H-M   'P 1'
#
loop_
_entity.id
_entity.type
_entity.pdbx_description
1 polymer ?
#
loop_
_entity_poly.entity_id
_entity_poly.type
_entity_poly.pdbx_seq_one_letter_code
_entity_poly.pdbx_strand_id
1 'polypeptide(L)'
;MMPHADVLRTLVAELERVGVDAEHMVAGLSAHAPEAIRALRSLPDNAGPAAFLARFRSESGAQPRPDVAARGVQHGDATGDSAARIGRTA
;
A
#
# COMPACT_ATOMS: atom_id res chain seq x y z
N MET A 1 -16.17 -13.64 20.02
CA MET A 1 -14.77 -13.21 19.90
C MET A 1 -13.94 -14.48 19.76
N MET A 2 -13.20 -14.63 18.66
CA MET A 2 -12.28 -15.78 18.53
C MET A 2 -11.17 -15.61 19.59
N PRO A 3 -10.84 -16.65 20.38
CA PRO A 3 -9.78 -16.54 21.36
C PRO A 3 -8.43 -16.39 20.64
N HIS A 4 -7.49 -15.70 21.29
CA HIS A 4 -6.25 -15.28 20.66
C HIS A 4 -5.41 -16.44 20.09
N ALA A 5 -5.46 -17.61 20.75
CA ALA A 5 -4.80 -18.82 20.29
C ALA A 5 -5.39 -19.40 19.00
N ASP A 6 -6.71 -19.26 18.76
CA ASP A 6 -7.35 -19.74 17.53
C ASP A 6 -7.01 -18.84 16.33
N VAL A 7 -6.82 -17.54 16.58
CA VAL A 7 -6.34 -16.60 15.56
C VAL A 7 -4.92 -16.98 15.12
N LEU A 8 -4.02 -17.27 16.06
CA LEU A 8 -2.65 -17.66 15.75
C LEU A 8 -2.59 -18.97 14.95
N ARG A 9 -3.35 -19.98 15.38
CA ARG A 9 -3.44 -21.27 14.64
C ARG A 9 -3.94 -21.07 13.21
N THR A 10 -4.96 -20.24 13.03
CA THR A 10 -5.50 -19.94 11.70
C THR A 10 -4.45 -19.25 10.84
N LEU A 11 -3.72 -18.30 11.41
CA LEU A 11 -2.66 -17.58 10.70
C LEU A 11 -1.54 -18.52 10.23
N VAL A 12 -1.06 -19.42 11.10
CA VAL A 12 -0.02 -20.39 10.75
C VAL A 12 -0.47 -21.32 9.63
N ALA A 13 -1.67 -21.88 9.73
CA ALA A 13 -2.20 -22.80 8.71
C ALA A 13 -2.32 -22.14 7.33
N GLU A 14 -2.74 -20.87 7.27
CA GLU A 14 -2.86 -20.12 6.02
C GLU A 14 -1.48 -19.74 5.43
N LEU A 15 -0.49 -19.45 6.28
CA LEU A 15 0.89 -19.21 5.84
C LEU A 15 1.48 -20.47 5.21
N GLU A 16 1.35 -21.62 5.87
CA GLU A 16 1.80 -22.91 5.34
C GLU A 16 1.13 -23.25 4.00
N ARG A 17 -0.20 -23.06 3.89
CA ARG A 17 -0.95 -23.29 2.64
C ARG A 17 -0.42 -22.44 1.48
N VAL A 18 -0.07 -21.19 1.74
CA VAL A 18 0.47 -20.27 0.73
C VAL A 18 1.96 -20.54 0.46
N GLY A 19 2.64 -21.36 1.27
CA GLY A 19 4.08 -21.63 1.14
C GLY A 19 4.94 -20.53 1.74
N VAL A 20 4.49 -19.93 2.84
CA VAL A 20 5.18 -18.88 3.60
C VAL A 20 5.66 -19.44 4.93
N ASP A 21 6.92 -19.18 5.26
CA ASP A 21 7.51 -19.62 6.53
C ASP A 21 6.89 -18.87 7.73
N ALA A 22 6.17 -19.61 8.57
CA ALA A 22 5.45 -19.07 9.72
C ALA A 22 6.36 -18.69 10.89
N GLU A 23 7.50 -19.39 11.10
CA GLU A 23 8.39 -19.10 12.23
C GLU A 23 8.92 -17.67 12.19
N HIS A 24 9.24 -17.18 10.99
CA HIS A 24 9.82 -15.87 10.80
C HIS A 24 8.77 -14.74 10.67
N MET A 25 7.53 -15.05 10.31
CA MET A 25 6.52 -14.02 9.98
C MET A 25 5.51 -13.73 11.10
N VAL A 26 5.24 -14.67 12.01
CA VAL A 26 4.20 -14.51 13.06
C VAL A 26 4.50 -13.35 14.02
N ALA A 27 5.77 -13.08 14.31
CA ALA A 27 6.18 -11.97 15.20
C ALA A 27 5.80 -10.59 14.63
N GLY A 28 5.86 -10.42 13.30
CA GLY A 28 5.48 -9.17 12.63
C GLY A 28 3.98 -9.05 12.31
N LEU A 29 3.28 -10.18 12.21
CA LEU A 29 1.88 -10.24 11.78
C LEU A 29 0.88 -10.25 12.95
N SER A 30 1.30 -10.56 14.18
CA SER A 30 0.38 -10.73 15.31
C SER A 30 -0.46 -9.47 15.61
N ALA A 31 0.07 -8.27 15.37
CA ALA A 31 -0.66 -7.01 15.52
C ALA A 31 -1.67 -6.74 14.39
N HIS A 32 -1.52 -7.41 13.25
CA HIS A 32 -2.33 -7.27 12.04
C HIS A 32 -2.88 -8.62 11.56
N ALA A 33 -3.09 -9.55 12.51
CA ALA A 33 -3.53 -10.91 12.21
C ALA A 33 -4.82 -10.99 11.38
N PRO A 34 -5.87 -10.18 11.62
CA PRO A 34 -7.08 -10.26 10.80
C PRO A 34 -6.87 -9.79 9.35
N GLU A 35 -6.03 -8.78 9.11
CA GLU A 35 -5.63 -8.33 7.76
C GLU A 35 -4.75 -9.38 7.08
N ALA A 36 -3.84 -10.00 7.82
CA ALA A 36 -2.99 -11.06 7.31
C ALA A 36 -3.81 -12.29 6.86
N ILE A 37 -4.77 -12.73 7.68
CA ILE A 37 -5.66 -13.85 7.35
C ILE A 37 -6.50 -13.54 6.10
N ARG A 38 -7.01 -12.31 5.97
CA ARG A 38 -7.77 -11.89 4.78
C ARG A 38 -6.90 -11.92 3.52
N ALA A 39 -5.69 -11.37 3.60
CA ALA A 39 -4.73 -11.41 2.50
C ALA A 39 -4.41 -12.85 2.07
N LEU A 40 -4.09 -13.73 3.02
CA LEU A 40 -3.75 -15.14 2.72
C LEU A 40 -4.91 -15.90 2.08
N ARG A 41 -6.14 -15.73 2.56
CA ARG A 41 -7.34 -16.38 2.00
C ARG A 41 -7.67 -15.97 0.57
N SER A 42 -7.18 -14.82 0.13
CA SER A 42 -7.35 -14.37 -1.26
C SER A 42 -6.35 -14.99 -2.24
N LEU A 43 -5.33 -15.69 -1.72
CA LEU A 43 -4.25 -16.27 -2.52
C LEU A 43 -4.46 -17.77 -2.75
N PRO A 44 -4.07 -18.27 -3.94
CA PRO A 44 -4.04 -19.70 -4.20
C PRO A 44 -2.96 -20.39 -3.35
N ASP A 45 -3.07 -21.71 -3.24
CA ASP A 45 -2.06 -22.53 -2.58
C ASP A 45 -0.71 -22.37 -3.27
N ASN A 46 0.37 -22.33 -2.50
CA ASN A 46 1.74 -22.12 -2.99
C ASN A 46 1.97 -20.78 -3.74
N ALA A 47 1.14 -19.74 -3.54
CA ALA A 47 1.39 -18.43 -4.15
C ALA A 47 2.72 -17.78 -3.70
N GLY A 48 3.23 -18.20 -2.53
CA GLY A 48 4.51 -17.82 -1.99
C GLY A 48 4.54 -16.46 -1.28
N PRO A 49 5.67 -16.15 -0.62
CA PRO A 49 5.80 -14.98 0.23
C PRO A 49 5.69 -13.64 -0.52
N ALA A 50 6.14 -13.58 -1.79
CA ALA A 50 6.05 -12.37 -2.58
C ALA A 50 4.59 -11.98 -2.89
N ALA A 51 3.75 -12.95 -3.24
CA ALA A 51 2.32 -12.73 -3.49
C ALA A 51 1.60 -12.32 -2.20
N PHE A 52 1.92 -12.97 -1.08
CA PHE A 52 1.43 -12.58 0.24
C PHE A 52 1.77 -11.13 0.58
N LEU A 53 3.03 -10.73 0.48
CA LEU A 53 3.46 -9.37 0.80
C LEU A 53 2.79 -8.30 -0.07
N ALA A 54 2.64 -8.56 -1.37
CA ALA A 54 1.94 -7.66 -2.29
C ALA A 54 0.47 -7.47 -1.89
N ARG A 55 -0.20 -8.57 -1.55
CA ARG A 55 -1.60 -8.53 -1.12
C ARG A 55 -1.76 -7.87 0.25
N PHE A 56 -0.94 -8.26 1.21
CA PHE A 56 -0.98 -7.74 2.58
C PHE A 56 -0.72 -6.22 2.62
N ARG A 57 0.20 -5.71 1.79
CA ARG A 57 0.42 -4.26 1.64
C ARG A 57 -0.81 -3.54 1.08
N SER A 58 -1.58 -4.18 0.20
CA SER A 58 -2.81 -3.61 -0.35
C SER A 58 -3.93 -3.55 0.71
N GLU A 59 -4.00 -4.55 1.60
CA GLU A 59 -4.99 -4.57 2.68
C GLU A 59 -4.61 -3.66 3.86
N SER A 60 -3.32 -3.59 4.19
CA SER A 60 -2.78 -2.70 5.23
C SER A 60 -2.70 -1.24 4.77
N GLY A 61 -2.66 -1.02 3.45
CA GLY A 61 -2.48 0.27 2.78
C GLY A 61 -3.75 1.06 2.53
N ALA A 62 -4.91 0.63 3.04
CA ALA A 62 -6.13 1.44 3.03
C ALA A 62 -6.11 2.63 4.02
N GLN A 63 -4.91 3.08 4.41
CA GLN A 63 -4.63 4.50 4.63
C GLN A 63 -3.65 4.93 3.54
N PRO A 64 -4.13 5.34 2.35
CA PRO A 64 -3.35 6.29 1.60
C PRO A 64 -3.22 7.50 2.53
N ARG A 65 -2.00 7.99 2.75
CA ARG A 65 -1.84 9.42 3.03
C ARG A 65 -1.59 10.08 1.68
N PRO A 66 -2.63 10.46 0.92
CA PRO A 66 -2.45 11.22 -0.30
C PRO A 66 -2.35 12.69 0.08
N ASP A 67 -1.23 13.14 0.66
CA ASP A 67 -1.08 14.58 0.91
C ASP A 67 0.34 15.12 0.78
N VAL A 68 1.17 14.54 -0.08
CA VAL A 68 2.46 15.18 -0.46
C VAL A 68 2.68 15.26 -1.98
N ALA A 69 1.85 14.60 -2.80
CA ALA A 69 2.05 14.59 -4.26
C ALA A 69 1.10 15.52 -5.06
N ALA A 70 0.17 16.24 -4.41
CA ALA A 70 -0.87 17.03 -5.10
C ALA A 70 -0.68 18.56 -5.02
N ARG A 71 0.54 19.05 -4.81
CA ARG A 71 0.79 20.50 -4.73
C ARG A 71 2.11 20.86 -5.40
N GLY A 72 2.14 20.81 -6.74
CA GLY A 72 3.33 21.24 -7.48
C GLY A 72 3.29 21.18 -9.00
N VAL A 73 2.19 20.77 -9.62
CA VAL A 73 2.02 20.90 -11.08
C VAL A 73 0.75 21.68 -11.34
N GLN A 74 0.85 23.01 -11.21
CA GLN A 74 -0.09 23.91 -11.86
C GLN A 74 0.64 24.57 -13.03
N HIS A 75 0.29 24.04 -14.19
CA HIS A 75 0.41 24.59 -15.51
C HIS A 75 -0.04 26.06 -15.51
N GLY A 76 0.81 26.95 -16.01
CA GLY A 76 0.56 28.38 -16.13
C GLY A 76 1.22 28.93 -17.38
N ASP A 77 0.93 28.30 -18.53
CA ASP A 77 1.09 28.95 -19.82
C ASP A 77 -0.02 30.00 -20.01
N ALA A 78 0.36 31.11 -20.64
CA ALA A 78 -0.45 32.25 -21.12
C ALA A 78 -0.54 33.50 -20.20
N THR A 79 0.48 34.35 -20.30
CA THR A 79 0.25 35.79 -20.50
C THR A 79 1.23 36.29 -21.55
N GLY A 80 0.79 36.27 -22.80
CA GLY A 80 1.31 37.19 -23.79
C GLY A 80 0.73 38.58 -23.51
N ASP A 81 1.56 39.49 -23.01
CA ASP A 81 1.42 40.94 -23.23
C ASP A 81 2.75 41.62 -22.83
N SER A 82 3.68 41.69 -23.78
CA SER A 82 4.82 42.62 -23.74
C SER A 82 5.29 42.92 -25.15
N ALA A 83 4.35 43.40 -25.95
CA ALA A 83 4.63 43.97 -27.26
C ALA A 83 3.76 45.23 -27.45
N ALA A 84 4.12 46.33 -26.77
CA ALA A 84 3.89 47.72 -27.22
C ALA A 84 4.13 48.73 -26.09
N ARG A 85 5.36 49.24 -25.99
CA ARG A 85 5.76 50.56 -25.47
C ARG A 85 7.29 50.52 -25.46
N ILE A 86 7.98 51.13 -26.40
CA ILE A 86 8.19 52.59 -26.42
C ILE A 86 8.88 52.94 -27.73
N GLY A 87 8.20 53.74 -28.55
CA GLY A 87 8.89 54.61 -29.51
C GLY A 87 9.20 55.95 -28.84
N ARG A 88 10.23 56.62 -29.38
CA ARG A 88 10.45 58.08 -29.40
C ARG A 88 11.23 58.72 -28.24
N THR A 89 12.50 59.04 -28.50
CA THR A 89 13.14 60.37 -28.37
C THR A 89 14.36 60.36 -29.30
N ALA A 90 14.30 61.02 -30.46
CA ALA A 90 14.76 62.39 -30.73
C ALA A 90 16.29 62.52 -30.63
#